data_AF-A0A151F5Z9-F1
#
_entry.id   AF-A0A151F5Z9-F1
#
_cell.length_a   1.000
_cell.length_b   1.000
_cell.length_c   1.000
_cell.angle_alpha   90.00
_cell.angle_beta   90.00
_cell.angle_gamma   90.00
#
_symmetry.space_group_name_H-M   'P 1'
#
loop_
_entity.id
_entity.type
_entity.pdbx_description
1 polymer ?
#
loop_
_entity_poly.entity_id
_entity_poly.type
_entity_poly.pdbx_seq_one_letter_code
_entity_poly.pdbx_strand_id
1 'polypeptide(L)'
;MTELFIEDIVERCNRTFVHIGGDFVLIEDSPIHCPFLKVTDWREAWMTLYLRKLKLGQFTDRRQIIDHNKYVPFGATEIIMEALRKNLLDAAVVACDGAGTVITDRPDIVQGIGGRMSGLVYTTPRNHVIKKLQKEHATVLDPEKARIDMVEGAEIALTLHKKIAVTVTASADIEELKNLSQDISIFVVHTTGITPEQAEYATKADIVWGCASKYTREVTGSHALVQLGVGIPVFVLTTRGLNLIVPQISELSPKTGEALKESISDIQSGSTYVIHHKRDLKTGIDLVMKRCTLPVLRQSGPHPLL
;
A
#
# COMPACT_ATOMS: atom_id res chain seq x y z
N MET A 1 -26.79 -27.33 3.20
CA MET A 1 -26.02 -26.09 3.04
C MET A 1 -25.14 -26.30 1.82
N THR A 2 -25.57 -25.76 0.68
CA THR A 2 -24.78 -25.74 -0.55
C THR A 2 -23.57 -24.86 -0.33
N GLU A 3 -22.37 -25.44 -0.37
CA GLU A 3 -21.12 -24.70 -0.44
C GLU A 3 -21.18 -23.79 -1.67
N LEU A 4 -21.19 -22.48 -1.43
CA LEU A 4 -21.05 -21.47 -2.47
C LEU A 4 -19.62 -21.57 -3.02
N PHE A 5 -19.43 -22.39 -4.05
CA PHE A 5 -18.30 -22.25 -4.97
C PHE A 5 -18.57 -21.03 -5.85
N ILE A 6 -18.37 -19.83 -5.29
CA ILE A 6 -18.24 -18.62 -6.09
C ILE A 6 -16.76 -18.23 -6.05
N GLU A 7 -16.19 -17.96 -7.21
CA GLU A 7 -14.89 -17.30 -7.32
C GLU A 7 -15.00 -15.89 -6.71
N ASP A 8 -14.89 -15.82 -5.39
CA ASP A 8 -15.14 -14.61 -4.64
C ASP A 8 -13.85 -13.83 -4.43
N ILE A 9 -13.92 -12.54 -4.69
CA ILE A 9 -12.91 -11.57 -4.27
C ILE A 9 -13.62 -10.51 -3.46
N VAL A 10 -13.13 -10.25 -2.26
CA VAL A 10 -13.66 -9.19 -1.40
C VAL A 10 -12.62 -8.10 -1.32
N GLU A 11 -12.92 -6.95 -1.94
CA GLU A 11 -12.15 -5.73 -1.73
C GLU A 11 -12.87 -4.81 -0.74
N ARG A 12 -12.08 -4.16 0.12
CA ARG A 12 -12.53 -3.14 1.05
C ARG A 12 -12.19 -1.76 0.52
N CYS A 13 -13.21 -1.05 0.07
CA CYS A 13 -13.15 0.35 -0.31
C CYS A 13 -13.63 1.19 0.88
N ASN A 14 -12.72 1.63 1.75
CA ASN A 14 -13.06 2.25 3.05
C ASN A 14 -13.71 1.26 4.04
N ARG A 15 -14.98 1.45 4.44
CA ARG A 15 -15.75 0.54 5.31
C ARG A 15 -16.69 -0.36 4.51
N THR A 16 -16.68 -0.22 3.19
CA THR A 16 -17.54 -0.97 2.30
C THR A 16 -16.81 -2.19 1.79
N PHE A 17 -17.42 -3.34 2.05
CA PHE A 17 -17.04 -4.59 1.42
C PHE A 17 -17.69 -4.67 0.05
N VAL A 18 -16.86 -4.89 -0.95
CA VAL A 18 -17.27 -5.14 -2.32
C VAL A 18 -16.92 -6.58 -2.63
N HIS A 19 -17.92 -7.44 -2.65
CA HIS A 19 -17.78 -8.83 -3.04
C HIS A 19 -17.93 -8.93 -4.55
N ILE A 20 -16.96 -9.50 -5.23
CA ILE A 20 -16.92 -9.64 -6.67
C ILE A 20 -16.94 -11.13 -6.97
N GLY A 21 -18.10 -11.62 -7.39
CA GLY A 21 -18.35 -13.02 -7.74
C GLY A 21 -19.01 -13.11 -9.11
N GLY A 22 -18.29 -13.60 -10.12
CA GLY A 22 -18.76 -13.54 -11.51
C GLY A 22 -19.01 -12.10 -11.97
N ASP A 23 -20.27 -11.75 -12.26
CA ASP A 23 -20.70 -10.40 -12.64
C ASP A 23 -21.43 -9.64 -11.52
N PHE A 24 -21.56 -10.24 -10.34
CA PHE A 24 -22.27 -9.63 -9.23
C PHE A 24 -21.32 -8.87 -8.33
N VAL A 25 -21.82 -7.74 -7.83
CA VAL A 25 -21.19 -6.99 -6.77
C VAL A 25 -22.14 -6.84 -5.60
N LEU A 26 -21.83 -7.49 -4.47
CA LEU A 26 -22.50 -7.22 -3.20
C LEU A 26 -21.74 -6.11 -2.49
N ILE A 27 -22.48 -5.10 -2.03
CA ILE A 27 -21.95 -3.97 -1.30
C ILE A 27 -22.60 -3.98 0.07
N GLU A 28 -21.80 -4.24 1.09
CA GLU A 28 -22.25 -4.04 2.47
C GLU A 28 -22.15 -2.55 2.79
N ASP A 29 -23.32 -1.91 2.87
CA ASP A 29 -23.46 -0.45 2.90
C ASP A 29 -22.92 0.12 4.22
N SER A 30 -21.88 0.93 4.10
CA SER A 30 -21.23 1.68 5.17
C SER A 30 -20.79 2.99 4.53
N PRO A 31 -20.73 4.14 5.23
CA PRO A 31 -20.37 5.41 4.59
C PRO A 31 -19.08 5.30 3.78
N ILE A 32 -19.18 5.53 2.47
CA ILE A 32 -18.08 5.43 1.53
C ILE A 32 -17.40 6.77 1.44
N HIS A 33 -16.19 6.85 1.99
CA HIS A 33 -15.25 7.86 1.58
C HIS A 33 -13.87 7.23 1.47
N CYS A 34 -13.48 6.86 0.25
CA CYS A 34 -12.10 6.43 -0.01
C CYS A 34 -11.36 7.56 -0.74
N PRO A 35 -10.41 8.25 -0.09
CA PRO A 35 -9.71 9.36 -0.70
C PRO A 35 -8.80 8.91 -1.85
N PHE A 36 -8.34 7.66 -1.83
CA PHE A 36 -7.53 7.07 -2.89
C PHE A 36 -8.32 6.87 -4.18
N LEU A 37 -9.51 6.27 -4.07
CA LEU A 37 -10.41 6.06 -5.22
C LEU A 37 -11.21 7.32 -5.59
N LYS A 38 -11.25 8.32 -4.70
CA LYS A 38 -12.11 9.51 -4.79
C LYS A 38 -13.60 9.16 -4.90
N VAL A 39 -14.02 8.11 -4.21
CA VAL A 39 -15.40 7.64 -4.21
C VAL A 39 -16.10 8.09 -2.93
N THR A 40 -17.35 8.54 -3.10
CA THR A 40 -18.23 9.06 -2.06
C THR A 40 -19.53 8.26 -1.93
N ASP A 41 -19.81 7.38 -2.89
CA ASP A 41 -20.91 6.43 -2.84
C ASP A 41 -20.54 5.07 -3.45
N TRP A 42 -21.42 4.09 -3.24
CA TRP A 42 -21.17 2.71 -3.63
C TRP A 42 -21.21 2.48 -5.13
N ARG A 43 -21.93 3.30 -5.88
CA ARG A 43 -22.03 3.21 -7.34
C ARG A 43 -20.71 3.66 -7.97
N GLU A 44 -20.07 4.68 -7.41
CA GLU A 44 -18.73 5.11 -7.83
C GLU A 44 -17.66 4.05 -7.51
N ALA A 45 -17.75 3.43 -6.33
CA ALA A 45 -16.88 2.31 -5.95
C ALA A 45 -17.06 1.13 -6.90
N TRP A 46 -18.31 0.74 -7.17
CA TRP A 46 -18.67 -0.30 -8.13
C TRP A 46 -18.11 0.01 -9.53
N MET A 47 -18.38 1.21 -10.05
CA MET A 47 -17.94 1.64 -11.37
C MET A 47 -16.41 1.60 -11.48
N THR A 48 -15.71 2.04 -10.44
CA THR A 48 -14.24 2.02 -10.39
C THR A 48 -13.70 0.60 -10.48
N LEU A 49 -14.27 -0.34 -9.70
CA LEU A 49 -13.87 -1.74 -9.70
C LEU A 49 -14.25 -2.45 -11.01
N TYR A 50 -15.43 -2.17 -11.56
CA TYR A 50 -15.87 -2.70 -12.84
C TYR A 50 -14.97 -2.23 -13.99
N LEU A 51 -14.57 -0.95 -14.00
CA LEU A 51 -13.61 -0.43 -14.98
C LEU A 51 -12.24 -1.09 -14.85
N ARG A 52 -11.79 -1.44 -13.64
CA ARG A 52 -10.55 -2.20 -13.42
C ARG A 52 -10.67 -3.63 -13.96
N LYS A 53 -11.80 -4.30 -13.72
CA LYS A 53 -12.10 -5.61 -14.32
C LYS A 53 -11.98 -5.55 -15.84
N LEU A 54 -12.61 -4.56 -16.48
CA LEU A 54 -12.57 -4.41 -17.94
C LEU A 54 -11.18 -4.04 -18.49
N LYS A 55 -10.49 -3.08 -17.86
CA LYS A 55 -9.24 -2.51 -18.41
C LYS A 55 -7.99 -3.31 -18.06
N LEU A 56 -7.98 -3.94 -16.89
CA LEU A 56 -6.80 -4.58 -16.31
C LEU A 56 -7.02 -6.07 -16.04
N GLY A 57 -8.22 -6.59 -16.30
CA GLY A 57 -8.57 -7.97 -16.00
C GLY A 57 -8.56 -8.29 -14.51
N GLN A 58 -8.55 -7.29 -13.61
CA GLN A 58 -8.62 -7.55 -12.17
C GLN A 58 -9.86 -8.39 -11.86
N PHE A 59 -9.73 -9.28 -10.88
CA PHE A 59 -10.80 -10.21 -10.49
C PHE A 59 -11.17 -11.25 -11.54
N THR A 60 -10.33 -11.45 -12.57
CA THR A 60 -10.53 -12.44 -13.63
C THR A 60 -9.23 -13.17 -13.95
N ASP A 61 -9.33 -14.26 -14.71
CA ASP A 61 -8.15 -14.94 -15.28
C ASP A 61 -7.33 -14.07 -16.23
N ARG A 62 -7.85 -12.93 -16.70
CA ARG A 62 -7.14 -12.02 -17.60
C ARG A 62 -6.32 -10.96 -16.86
N ARG A 63 -6.13 -11.10 -15.56
CA ARG A 63 -5.39 -10.12 -14.73
C ARG A 63 -4.05 -9.75 -15.38
N GLN A 64 -3.87 -8.45 -15.57
CA GLN A 64 -2.58 -7.87 -15.86
C GLN A 64 -1.75 -7.90 -14.57
N ILE A 65 -0.68 -8.71 -14.56
CA ILE A 65 0.22 -8.86 -13.42
C ILE A 65 1.51 -8.04 -13.54
N ILE A 66 1.76 -7.45 -14.71
CA ILE A 66 2.95 -6.64 -15.00
C ILE A 66 2.47 -5.24 -15.35
N ASP A 67 3.04 -4.24 -14.69
CA ASP A 67 2.77 -2.84 -14.98
C ASP A 67 3.98 -1.96 -14.65
N HIS A 68 4.22 -0.95 -15.46
CA HIS A 68 5.31 0.01 -15.27
C HIS A 68 4.81 1.41 -14.92
N ASN A 69 3.49 1.63 -14.97
CA ASN A 69 2.89 2.93 -14.74
C ASN A 69 2.79 3.25 -13.25
N LYS A 70 3.07 4.49 -12.89
CA LYS A 70 2.82 5.05 -11.55
C LYS A 70 1.46 5.73 -11.53
N TYR A 71 0.67 5.48 -10.49
CA TYR A 71 -0.70 5.97 -10.39
C TYR A 71 -0.85 7.09 -9.39
N VAL A 72 -0.07 7.02 -8.32
CA VAL A 72 -0.02 8.03 -7.29
C VAL A 72 1.44 8.34 -6.94
N PRO A 73 1.73 9.58 -6.52
CA PRO A 73 3.10 10.01 -6.24
C PRO A 73 3.70 9.26 -5.04
N PHE A 74 2.91 8.95 -4.02
CA PHE A 74 3.37 8.32 -2.78
C PHE A 74 2.67 6.98 -2.52
N GLY A 75 2.41 6.18 -3.55
CA GLY A 75 1.80 4.85 -3.34
C GLY A 75 2.81 3.84 -2.82
N ALA A 76 2.32 2.82 -2.11
CA ALA A 76 3.18 1.82 -1.48
C ALA A 76 3.97 1.03 -2.52
N THR A 77 3.32 0.54 -3.56
CA THR A 77 3.99 -0.21 -4.63
C THR A 77 4.86 0.67 -5.49
N GLU A 78 4.55 1.96 -5.69
CA GLU A 78 5.47 2.89 -6.35
C GLU A 78 6.79 3.06 -5.57
N ILE A 79 6.71 3.20 -4.24
CA ILE A 79 7.90 3.30 -3.38
C ILE A 79 8.69 1.98 -3.39
N ILE A 80 8.02 0.84 -3.23
CA ILE A 80 8.67 -0.48 -3.26
C ILE A 80 9.32 -0.72 -4.64
N MET A 81 8.62 -0.41 -5.73
CA MET A 81 9.12 -0.54 -7.10
C MET A 81 10.42 0.26 -7.30
N GLU A 82 10.47 1.52 -6.87
CA GLU A 82 11.69 2.32 -6.96
C GLU A 82 12.80 1.80 -6.04
N ALA A 83 12.46 1.35 -4.82
CA ALA A 83 13.43 0.78 -3.90
C ALA A 83 14.06 -0.52 -4.43
N LEU A 84 13.28 -1.40 -5.08
CA LEU A 84 13.80 -2.58 -5.78
C LEU A 84 14.70 -2.17 -6.95
N ARG A 85 14.28 -1.21 -7.80
CA ARG A 85 15.10 -0.69 -8.92
C ARG A 85 16.43 -0.10 -8.47
N LYS A 86 16.50 0.42 -7.24
CA LYS A 86 17.73 0.97 -6.64
C LYS A 86 18.48 -0.03 -5.75
N ASN A 87 18.07 -1.31 -5.73
CA ASN A 87 18.66 -2.36 -4.90
C ASN A 87 18.65 -2.05 -3.40
N LEU A 88 17.73 -1.19 -2.94
CA LEU A 88 17.49 -0.95 -1.51
C LEU A 88 16.68 -2.09 -0.89
N LEU A 89 15.86 -2.74 -1.71
CA LEU A 89 15.15 -3.98 -1.41
C LEU A 89 15.59 -5.05 -2.40
N ASP A 90 15.51 -6.30 -1.98
CA ASP A 90 15.82 -7.48 -2.78
C ASP A 90 14.53 -8.17 -3.25
N ALA A 91 13.45 -8.12 -2.44
CA ALA A 91 12.13 -8.65 -2.80
C ALA A 91 10.99 -7.93 -2.06
N ALA A 92 9.77 -8.21 -2.49
CA ALA A 92 8.55 -7.74 -1.86
C ALA A 92 7.52 -8.87 -1.67
N VAL A 93 6.82 -8.82 -0.55
CA VAL A 93 5.68 -9.67 -0.21
C VAL A 93 4.42 -8.81 -0.24
N VAL A 94 3.55 -9.08 -1.20
CA VAL A 94 2.37 -8.26 -1.51
C VAL A 94 1.16 -9.14 -1.79
N ALA A 95 -0.03 -8.63 -1.44
CA ALA A 95 -1.28 -9.31 -1.76
C ALA A 95 -1.61 -9.18 -3.26
N CYS A 96 -2.32 -10.16 -3.82
CA CYS A 96 -2.79 -10.18 -5.21
C CYS A 96 -4.14 -10.88 -5.30
N ASP A 97 -5.15 -10.25 -5.90
CA ASP A 97 -6.39 -10.96 -6.22
C ASP A 97 -6.13 -12.08 -7.23
N GLY A 98 -6.74 -13.24 -6.95
CA GLY A 98 -6.52 -14.48 -7.68
C GLY A 98 -5.31 -15.29 -7.22
N ALA A 99 -4.48 -14.78 -6.30
CA ALA A 99 -3.26 -15.46 -5.87
C ALA A 99 -2.95 -15.37 -4.35
N GLY A 100 -3.60 -14.49 -3.60
CA GLY A 100 -3.34 -14.35 -2.17
C GLY A 100 -2.02 -13.63 -1.92
N THR A 101 -1.13 -14.21 -1.11
CA THR A 101 0.23 -13.70 -0.88
C THR A 101 1.18 -14.07 -2.04
N VAL A 102 1.84 -13.05 -2.59
CA VAL A 102 2.84 -13.18 -3.65
C VAL A 102 4.18 -12.60 -3.20
N ILE A 103 5.26 -13.34 -3.46
CA ILE A 103 6.64 -12.93 -3.21
C ILE A 103 7.33 -12.74 -4.57
N THR A 104 7.94 -11.58 -4.79
CA THR A 104 8.65 -11.29 -6.04
C THR A 104 9.75 -10.25 -5.85
N ASP A 105 10.84 -10.41 -6.61
CA ASP A 105 11.92 -9.44 -6.74
C ASP A 105 11.71 -8.46 -7.91
N ARG A 106 10.62 -8.63 -8.67
CA ARG A 106 10.35 -7.88 -9.89
C ARG A 106 9.55 -6.60 -9.62
N PRO A 107 10.12 -5.40 -9.86
CA PRO A 107 9.44 -4.14 -9.58
C PRO A 107 8.12 -3.96 -10.36
N ASP A 108 8.07 -4.47 -11.59
CA ASP A 108 6.92 -4.38 -12.48
C ASP A 108 5.79 -5.34 -12.10
N ILE A 109 6.10 -6.48 -11.49
CA ILE A 109 5.10 -7.37 -10.90
C ILE A 109 4.50 -6.74 -9.66
N VAL A 110 5.33 -6.22 -8.73
CA VAL A 110 4.85 -5.50 -7.54
C VAL A 110 3.84 -4.41 -7.93
N GLN A 111 4.18 -3.58 -8.92
CA GLN A 111 3.28 -2.52 -9.38
C GLN A 111 2.04 -3.08 -10.08
N GLY A 112 2.18 -4.11 -10.91
CA GLY A 112 1.05 -4.72 -11.62
C GLY A 112 0.00 -5.33 -10.70
N ILE A 113 0.44 -6.01 -9.63
CA ILE A 113 -0.49 -6.65 -8.69
C ILE A 113 -0.99 -5.72 -7.59
N GLY A 114 -0.22 -4.70 -7.17
CA GLY A 114 -0.60 -3.84 -6.05
C GLY A 114 -1.06 -2.42 -6.42
N GLY A 115 -0.58 -1.83 -7.52
CA GLY A 115 -0.68 -0.38 -7.79
C GLY A 115 -2.09 0.18 -7.94
N ARG A 116 -3.09 -0.67 -8.20
CA ARG A 116 -4.51 -0.27 -8.31
C ARG A 116 -5.43 -1.07 -7.40
N MET A 117 -4.93 -1.64 -6.32
CA MET A 117 -5.73 -2.38 -5.36
C MET A 117 -6.30 -1.43 -4.29
N SER A 118 -7.60 -1.56 -3.94
CA SER A 118 -8.24 -0.68 -2.94
C SER A 118 -8.05 -1.15 -1.50
N GLY A 119 -7.82 -2.46 -1.35
CA GLY A 119 -7.64 -3.21 -0.11
C GLY A 119 -8.24 -4.60 -0.28
N LEU A 120 -7.42 -5.64 -0.33
CA LEU A 120 -7.90 -7.01 -0.52
C LEU A 120 -8.13 -7.68 0.84
N VAL A 121 -9.36 -8.12 1.08
CA VAL A 121 -9.76 -8.80 2.33
C VAL A 121 -9.77 -10.31 2.13
N TYR A 122 -10.28 -10.74 0.98
CA TYR A 122 -10.42 -12.16 0.65
C TYR A 122 -10.27 -12.36 -0.85
N THR A 123 -9.73 -13.51 -1.24
CA THR A 123 -9.62 -13.90 -2.64
C THR A 123 -9.64 -15.41 -2.77
N THR A 124 -10.08 -15.88 -3.93
CA THR A 124 -10.03 -17.28 -4.35
C THR A 124 -8.93 -17.51 -5.39
N PRO A 125 -8.39 -18.73 -5.50
CA PRO A 125 -7.35 -19.06 -6.46
C PRO A 125 -7.85 -18.91 -7.90
N ARG A 126 -7.09 -18.17 -8.71
CA ARG A 126 -7.28 -18.06 -10.16
C ARG A 126 -6.11 -18.70 -10.87
N ASN A 127 -6.30 -19.92 -11.36
CA ASN A 127 -5.25 -20.75 -11.93
C ASN A 127 -4.44 -20.06 -13.04
N HIS A 128 -5.08 -19.24 -13.89
CA HIS A 128 -4.35 -18.53 -14.93
C HIS A 128 -3.42 -17.45 -14.34
N VAL A 129 -3.89 -16.71 -13.34
CA VAL A 129 -3.12 -15.67 -12.65
C VAL A 129 -1.92 -16.29 -11.94
N ILE A 130 -2.14 -17.37 -11.18
CA ILE A 130 -1.10 -18.10 -10.44
C ILE A 130 -0.03 -18.63 -11.41
N LYS A 131 -0.43 -19.33 -12.47
CA LYS A 131 0.52 -19.86 -13.47
C LYS A 131 1.32 -18.75 -14.15
N LYS A 132 0.69 -17.61 -14.42
CA LYS A 132 1.36 -16.45 -15.02
C LYS A 132 2.39 -15.84 -14.06
N LEU A 133 2.06 -15.71 -12.78
CA LEU A 133 3.00 -15.27 -11.75
C LEU A 133 4.21 -16.21 -11.62
N GLN A 134 3.97 -17.52 -11.52
CA GLN A 134 5.02 -18.53 -11.43
C GLN A 134 5.92 -18.57 -12.68
N LYS A 135 5.32 -18.39 -13.87
CA LYS A 135 6.09 -18.27 -15.12
C LYS A 135 7.02 -17.07 -15.13
N GLU A 136 6.62 -15.97 -14.48
CA GLU A 136 7.44 -14.78 -14.30
C GLU A 136 8.33 -14.85 -13.03
N HIS A 137 8.52 -16.05 -12.47
CA HIS A 137 9.35 -16.34 -11.29
C HIS A 137 8.88 -15.71 -9.98
N ALA A 138 7.63 -15.25 -9.89
CA ALA A 138 7.02 -14.89 -8.62
C ALA A 138 6.53 -16.13 -7.87
N THR A 139 6.76 -16.18 -6.57
CA THR A 139 6.28 -17.26 -5.70
C THR A 139 4.90 -16.91 -5.17
N VAL A 140 3.97 -17.86 -5.23
CA VAL A 140 2.62 -17.74 -4.65
C VAL A 140 2.58 -18.63 -3.42
N LEU A 141 2.23 -18.06 -2.26
CA LEU A 141 2.30 -18.75 -0.96
C LEU A 141 1.42 -20.00 -0.93
N ASP A 142 0.15 -19.83 -1.30
CA ASP A 142 -0.86 -20.90 -1.26
C ASP A 142 -1.60 -20.94 -2.60
N PRO A 143 -1.06 -21.63 -3.62
CA PRO A 143 -1.69 -21.71 -4.94
C PRO A 143 -3.07 -22.37 -4.94
N GLU A 144 -3.36 -23.20 -3.92
CA GLU A 144 -4.62 -23.96 -3.85
C GLU A 144 -5.75 -23.16 -3.23
N LYS A 145 -5.45 -22.24 -2.29
CA LYS A 145 -6.48 -21.47 -1.57
C LYS A 145 -6.35 -19.96 -1.73
N ALA A 146 -5.25 -19.48 -2.31
CA ALA A 146 -4.93 -18.06 -2.42
C ALA A 146 -5.00 -17.32 -1.07
N ARG A 147 -4.48 -17.95 -0.02
CA ARG A 147 -4.45 -17.37 1.32
C ARG A 147 -3.62 -16.09 1.34
N ILE A 148 -4.14 -15.08 2.04
CA ILE A 148 -3.42 -13.85 2.38
C ILE A 148 -2.84 -14.05 3.77
N ASP A 149 -1.56 -14.38 3.82
CA ASP A 149 -0.76 -14.49 5.03
C ASP A 149 0.59 -13.81 4.76
N MET A 150 0.78 -12.64 5.37
CA MET A 150 1.95 -11.81 5.10
C MET A 150 3.15 -12.23 5.94
N VAL A 151 2.92 -12.88 7.09
CA VAL A 151 3.97 -13.37 7.99
C VAL A 151 4.64 -14.57 7.38
N GLU A 152 3.88 -15.61 6.98
CA GLU A 152 4.44 -16.80 6.35
C GLU A 152 5.06 -16.47 4.97
N GLY A 153 4.46 -15.52 4.24
CA GLY A 153 5.07 -14.99 3.03
C GLY A 153 6.44 -14.34 3.26
N ALA A 154 6.60 -13.62 4.38
CA ALA A 154 7.87 -13.03 4.77
C ALA A 154 8.90 -14.09 5.21
N GLU A 155 8.47 -15.13 5.92
CA GLU A 155 9.34 -16.27 6.29
C GLU A 155 9.96 -16.91 5.06
N ILE A 156 9.15 -17.22 4.04
CA ILE A 156 9.63 -17.80 2.78
C ILE A 156 10.55 -16.81 2.05
N ALA A 157 10.16 -15.54 1.96
CA ALA A 157 10.96 -14.52 1.30
C ALA A 157 12.37 -14.37 1.93
N LEU A 158 12.47 -14.47 3.26
CA LEU A 158 13.75 -14.42 3.99
C LEU A 158 14.66 -15.62 3.74
N THR A 159 14.14 -16.74 3.23
CA THR A 159 14.99 -17.89 2.83
C THR A 159 15.76 -17.62 1.53
N LEU A 160 15.29 -16.67 0.72
CA LEU A 160 15.82 -16.36 -0.61
C LEU A 160 16.43 -14.97 -0.70
N HIS A 161 15.99 -14.04 0.14
CA HIS A 161 16.31 -12.62 0.07
C HIS A 161 16.65 -12.08 1.46
N LYS A 162 17.43 -10.99 1.50
CA LYS A 162 17.79 -10.35 2.76
C LYS A 162 16.86 -9.19 3.06
N LYS A 163 16.93 -8.12 2.28
CA LYS A 163 16.15 -6.89 2.51
C LYS A 163 14.79 -7.01 1.82
N ILE A 164 13.73 -7.31 2.56
CA ILE A 164 12.40 -7.50 1.95
C ILE A 164 11.43 -6.40 2.38
N ALA A 165 10.50 -6.03 1.50
CA ALA A 165 9.35 -5.21 1.87
C ALA A 165 8.12 -6.09 2.04
N VAL A 166 7.31 -5.81 3.06
CA VAL A 166 6.05 -6.51 3.29
C VAL A 166 4.96 -5.47 3.41
N THR A 167 3.93 -5.55 2.55
CA THR A 167 2.72 -4.75 2.72
C THR A 167 1.75 -5.48 3.64
N VAL A 168 1.29 -4.83 4.71
CA VAL A 168 0.39 -5.46 5.68
C VAL A 168 -0.71 -4.48 6.10
N THR A 169 -1.81 -5.01 6.65
CA THR A 169 -2.81 -4.17 7.32
C THR A 169 -2.39 -3.90 8.77
N ALA A 170 -3.08 -2.99 9.45
CA ALA A 170 -2.76 -2.64 10.83
C ALA A 170 -3.26 -3.74 11.80
N SER A 171 -2.39 -4.70 12.12
CA SER A 171 -2.68 -5.87 12.99
C SER A 171 -1.45 -6.32 13.79
N ALA A 172 -1.64 -7.36 14.60
CA ALA A 172 -0.58 -8.01 15.38
C ALA A 172 0.55 -8.59 14.52
N ASP A 173 0.28 -8.93 13.25
CA ASP A 173 1.25 -9.37 12.25
C ASP A 173 2.47 -8.43 12.16
N ILE A 174 2.29 -7.13 12.42
CA ILE A 174 3.39 -6.15 12.43
C ILE A 174 4.44 -6.52 13.48
N GLU A 175 4.02 -6.97 14.67
CA GLU A 175 4.95 -7.41 15.71
C GLU A 175 5.63 -8.72 15.37
N GLU A 176 4.87 -9.66 14.80
CA GLU A 176 5.40 -10.94 14.34
C GLU A 176 6.49 -10.73 13.28
N LEU A 177 6.23 -9.90 12.27
CA LEU A 177 7.20 -9.53 11.24
C LEU A 177 8.46 -8.88 11.83
N LYS A 178 8.33 -8.01 12.85
CA LYS A 178 9.49 -7.40 13.50
C LYS A 178 10.33 -8.39 14.30
N ASN A 179 9.66 -9.33 14.96
CA ASN A 179 10.32 -10.38 15.73
C ASN A 179 10.99 -11.42 14.81
N LEU A 180 10.43 -11.61 13.61
CA LEU A 180 10.95 -12.54 12.62
C LEU A 180 12.32 -12.10 12.07
N SER A 181 12.46 -10.84 11.64
CA SER A 181 13.76 -10.34 11.17
C SER A 181 13.84 -8.82 11.16
N GLN A 182 15.03 -8.32 11.50
CA GLN A 182 15.35 -6.91 11.29
C GLN A 182 15.49 -6.54 9.82
N ASP A 183 15.61 -7.47 8.88
CA ASP A 183 15.75 -7.13 7.45
C ASP A 183 14.39 -6.89 6.74
N ILE A 184 13.27 -7.00 7.46
CA ILE A 184 11.93 -6.72 6.95
C ILE A 184 11.62 -5.22 7.05
N SER A 185 11.24 -4.62 5.93
CA SER A 185 10.65 -3.28 5.87
C SER A 185 9.14 -3.39 5.83
N ILE A 186 8.44 -2.79 6.79
CA ILE A 186 7.00 -2.96 6.98
C ILE A 186 6.24 -1.74 6.45
N PHE A 187 5.35 -2.00 5.49
CA PHE A 187 4.51 -1.01 4.81
C PHE A 187 3.05 -1.23 5.22
N VAL A 188 2.48 -0.35 6.04
CA VAL A 188 1.10 -0.49 6.51
C VAL A 188 0.15 0.25 5.58
N VAL A 189 -0.71 -0.51 4.89
CA VAL A 189 -1.66 -0.02 3.89
C VAL A 189 -3.11 -0.25 4.32
N HIS A 190 -4.05 0.35 3.60
CA HIS A 190 -5.49 0.14 3.78
C HIS A 190 -6.01 0.40 5.21
N THR A 191 -5.48 1.42 5.89
CA THR A 191 -5.79 1.73 7.29
C THR A 191 -7.20 2.28 7.54
N THR A 192 -8.07 2.33 6.53
CA THR A 192 -9.34 3.03 6.69
C THR A 192 -10.33 2.24 7.54
N GLY A 193 -10.87 2.87 8.58
CA GLY A 193 -11.81 2.23 9.49
C GLY A 193 -11.16 1.18 10.39
N ILE A 194 -9.87 1.32 10.68
CA ILE A 194 -9.20 0.57 11.75
C ILE A 194 -9.55 1.16 13.12
N THR A 195 -9.30 0.39 14.19
CA THR A 195 -9.51 0.82 15.57
C THR A 195 -8.31 1.62 16.11
N PRO A 196 -8.44 2.30 17.28
CA PRO A 196 -7.30 2.91 17.97
C PRO A 196 -6.19 1.90 18.25
N GLU A 197 -6.54 0.71 18.72
CA GLU A 197 -5.59 -0.38 19.00
C GLU A 197 -4.82 -0.81 17.75
N GLN A 198 -5.52 -0.95 16.61
CA GLN A 198 -4.87 -1.21 15.33
C GLN A 198 -3.91 -0.07 14.93
N ALA A 199 -4.26 1.18 15.19
CA ALA A 199 -3.37 2.31 14.92
C ALA A 199 -2.10 2.28 15.80
N GLU A 200 -2.16 1.74 17.01
CA GLU A 200 -0.98 1.50 17.86
C GLU A 200 -0.04 0.47 17.25
N TYR A 201 -0.55 -0.65 16.70
CA TYR A 201 0.30 -1.59 15.96
C TYR A 201 1.01 -0.90 14.77
N ALA A 202 0.30 -0.02 14.05
CA ALA A 202 0.86 0.70 12.91
C ALA A 202 2.04 1.62 13.29
N THR A 203 2.14 2.10 14.54
CA THR A 203 3.30 2.90 15.00
C THR A 203 4.63 2.15 14.93
N LYS A 204 4.57 0.81 14.86
CA LYS A 204 5.75 -0.06 14.88
C LYS A 204 6.34 -0.31 13.50
N ALA A 205 5.65 0.10 12.42
CA ALA A 205 6.05 -0.08 11.03
C ALA A 205 7.07 0.96 10.54
N ASP A 206 7.57 0.82 9.31
CA ASP A 206 8.50 1.78 8.70
C ASP A 206 7.78 2.91 7.98
N ILE A 207 6.72 2.57 7.23
CA ILE A 207 5.93 3.51 6.43
C ILE A 207 4.45 3.16 6.55
N VAL A 208 3.61 4.15 6.83
CA VAL A 208 2.18 3.96 7.07
C VAL A 208 1.35 4.93 6.24
N TRP A 209 0.38 4.40 5.50
CA TRP A 209 -0.60 5.21 4.77
C TRP A 209 -1.77 5.55 5.70
N GLY A 210 -2.01 6.84 5.93
CA GLY A 210 -3.07 7.31 6.84
C GLY A 210 -4.50 7.15 6.29
N CYS A 211 -4.66 6.91 4.99
CA CYS A 211 -5.95 6.78 4.28
C CYS A 211 -7.03 7.73 4.83
N ALA A 212 -8.26 7.29 5.08
CA ALA A 212 -9.30 8.10 5.76
C ALA A 212 -9.41 7.82 7.27
N SER A 213 -8.37 7.22 7.87
CA SER A 213 -8.37 6.80 9.28
C SER A 213 -8.07 7.95 10.22
N LYS A 214 -8.95 8.22 11.18
CA LYS A 214 -8.68 9.18 12.26
C LYS A 214 -7.50 8.72 13.09
N TYR A 215 -7.59 7.48 13.56
CA TYR A 215 -6.65 6.92 14.51
C TYR A 215 -5.25 6.82 13.92
N THR A 216 -5.11 6.40 12.66
CA THR A 216 -3.79 6.41 12.02
C THR A 216 -3.23 7.83 11.90
N ARG A 217 -4.07 8.81 11.53
CA ARG A 217 -3.62 10.19 11.35
C ARG A 217 -3.19 10.84 12.67
N GLU A 218 -3.89 10.57 13.76
CA GLU A 218 -3.60 11.17 15.07
C GLU A 218 -2.54 10.36 15.85
N VAL A 219 -2.75 9.06 16.02
CA VAL A 219 -1.85 8.17 16.78
C VAL A 219 -0.57 7.93 16.00
N THR A 220 -0.66 7.30 14.83
CA THR A 220 0.53 6.96 14.04
C THR A 220 1.24 8.19 13.49
N GLY A 221 0.47 9.20 13.04
CA GLY A 221 1.03 10.45 12.51
C GLY A 221 1.86 11.25 13.51
N SER A 222 1.61 11.12 14.81
CA SER A 222 2.42 11.77 15.86
C SER A 222 3.83 11.20 16.01
N HIS A 223 4.08 10.00 15.46
CA HIS A 223 5.37 9.32 15.48
C HIS A 223 6.18 9.54 14.19
N ALA A 224 5.66 10.33 13.23
CA ALA A 224 6.28 10.49 11.93
C ALA A 224 7.55 11.34 11.99
N LEU A 225 8.61 10.85 11.33
CA LEU A 225 9.82 11.60 11.00
C LEU A 225 9.58 12.51 9.80
N VAL A 226 8.88 11.98 8.79
CA VAL A 226 8.49 12.70 7.57
C VAL A 226 7.05 12.35 7.22
N GLN A 227 6.27 13.34 6.81
CA GLN A 227 4.95 13.15 6.23
C GLN A 227 4.97 13.47 4.73
N LEU A 228 4.57 12.52 3.89
CA LEU A 228 4.36 12.74 2.46
C LEU A 228 2.88 13.02 2.19
N GLY A 229 2.60 14.10 1.48
CA GLY A 229 1.23 14.50 1.14
C GLY A 229 0.42 14.97 2.34
N VAL A 230 -0.73 15.59 2.02
CA VAL A 230 -1.66 16.14 3.02
C VAL A 230 -3.09 15.62 2.81
N GLY A 231 -3.47 15.28 1.57
CA GLY A 231 -4.79 14.70 1.29
C GLY A 231 -4.90 13.25 1.78
N ILE A 232 -3.96 12.41 1.34
CA ILE A 232 -3.72 11.06 1.83
C ILE A 232 -2.31 11.08 2.40
N PRO A 233 -2.14 11.33 3.71
CA PRO A 233 -0.82 11.42 4.29
C PRO A 233 -0.17 10.03 4.32
N VAL A 234 1.13 10.00 4.05
CA VAL A 234 2.01 8.85 4.26
C VAL A 234 2.99 9.23 5.35
N PHE A 235 3.02 8.47 6.43
CA PHE A 235 3.87 8.71 7.59
C PHE A 235 5.08 7.79 7.51
N VAL A 236 6.27 8.37 7.47
CA VAL A 236 7.54 7.65 7.53
C VAL A 236 8.00 7.68 8.98
N LEU A 237 8.11 6.52 9.61
CA LEU A 237 8.30 6.40 11.06
C LEU A 237 9.73 6.02 11.45
N THR A 238 10.52 5.46 10.52
CA THR A 238 11.86 4.96 10.80
C THR A 238 12.90 5.52 9.83
N THR A 239 14.18 5.46 10.22
CA THR A 239 15.31 5.77 9.32
C THR A 239 15.32 4.84 8.10
N ARG A 240 14.90 3.58 8.25
CA ARG A 240 14.80 2.66 7.13
C ARG A 240 13.73 3.12 6.14
N GLY A 241 12.53 3.45 6.63
CA GLY A 241 11.48 4.04 5.82
C GLY A 241 11.94 5.32 5.12
N LEU A 242 12.69 6.18 5.81
CA LEU A 242 13.27 7.40 5.25
C LEU A 242 14.17 7.10 4.05
N ASN A 243 15.05 6.12 4.15
CA ASN A 243 15.92 5.71 3.05
C ASN A 243 15.12 5.13 1.87
N LEU A 244 14.05 4.38 2.14
CA LEU A 244 13.22 3.76 1.10
C LEU A 244 12.42 4.77 0.28
N ILE A 245 12.04 5.92 0.85
CA ILE A 245 11.28 6.94 0.10
C ILE A 245 12.17 7.82 -0.79
N VAL A 246 13.47 7.94 -0.49
CA VAL A 246 14.39 8.84 -1.21
C VAL A 246 14.37 8.62 -2.73
N PRO A 247 14.49 7.39 -3.26
CA PRO A 247 14.42 7.15 -4.71
C PRO A 247 13.16 7.69 -5.37
N GLN A 248 12.00 7.47 -4.75
CA GLN A 248 10.72 7.93 -5.28
C GLN A 248 10.61 9.46 -5.21
N ILE A 249 11.09 10.10 -4.15
CA ILE A 249 11.11 11.57 -4.07
C ILE A 249 12.10 12.16 -5.09
N SER A 250 13.28 11.57 -5.26
CA SER A 250 14.26 12.00 -6.26
C SER A 250 13.76 11.84 -7.69
N GLU A 251 12.95 10.82 -7.98
CA GLU A 251 12.34 10.65 -9.30
C GLU A 251 11.25 11.70 -9.56
N LEU A 252 10.42 11.99 -8.57
CA LEU A 252 9.35 12.99 -8.69
C LEU A 252 9.87 14.43 -8.73
N SER A 253 10.90 14.73 -7.94
CA SER A 253 11.58 16.03 -7.91
C SER A 253 13.02 15.85 -7.44
N PRO A 254 14.00 15.87 -8.37
CA PRO A 254 15.43 15.71 -8.04
C PRO A 254 15.91 16.70 -6.97
N LYS A 255 15.43 17.94 -7.04
CA LYS A 255 15.75 18.99 -6.06
C LYS A 255 15.26 18.64 -4.66
N THR A 256 14.00 18.20 -4.52
CA THR A 256 13.46 17.79 -3.23
C THR A 256 14.11 16.52 -2.72
N GLY A 257 14.44 15.59 -3.62
CA GLY A 257 15.17 14.37 -3.28
C GLY A 257 16.55 14.68 -2.72
N GLU A 258 17.27 15.64 -3.27
CA GLU A 258 18.57 16.05 -2.74
C GLU A 258 18.44 16.75 -1.38
N ALA A 259 17.50 17.69 -1.25
CA ALA A 259 17.20 18.33 0.03
C ALA A 259 16.80 17.32 1.12
N LEU A 260 16.08 16.26 0.76
CA LEU A 260 15.73 15.18 1.68
C LEU A 260 16.97 14.41 2.15
N LYS A 261 17.90 14.07 1.25
CA LYS A 261 19.16 13.40 1.60
C LYS A 261 20.01 14.24 2.53
N GLU A 262 20.17 15.53 2.22
CA GLU A 262 20.93 16.48 3.04
C GLU A 262 20.31 16.64 4.45
N SER A 263 18.99 16.47 4.56
CA SER A 263 18.26 16.59 5.82
C SER A 263 18.20 15.30 6.65
N ILE A 264 18.74 14.16 6.18
CA ILE A 264 18.64 12.87 6.90
C ILE A 264 19.19 12.98 8.33
N SER A 265 20.37 13.57 8.50
CA SER A 265 20.98 13.70 9.84
C SER A 265 20.16 14.62 10.75
N ASP A 266 19.56 15.69 10.21
CA ASP A 266 18.69 16.58 10.99
C ASP A 266 17.39 15.86 11.39
N ILE A 267 16.81 15.08 10.48
CA ILE A 267 15.63 14.26 10.75
C ILE A 267 15.89 13.23 11.86
N GLN A 268 17.04 12.55 11.80
CA GLN A 268 17.46 11.60 12.84
C GLN A 268 17.71 12.27 14.20
N SER A 269 18.02 13.57 14.22
CA SER A 269 18.18 14.36 15.44
C SER A 269 16.86 14.89 16.02
N GLY A 270 15.73 14.63 15.36
CA GLY A 270 14.37 14.95 15.83
C GLY A 270 13.64 16.01 15.02
N SER A 271 14.23 16.53 13.94
CA SER A 271 13.53 17.45 13.05
C SER A 271 12.50 16.72 12.20
N THR A 272 11.32 17.31 12.06
CA THR A 272 10.23 16.71 11.29
C THR A 272 9.86 17.57 10.09
N TYR A 273 9.46 16.89 9.01
CA TYR A 273 9.24 17.53 7.71
C TYR A 273 7.96 17.03 7.04
N VAL A 274 7.27 17.94 6.35
CA VAL A 274 6.24 17.59 5.38
C VAL A 274 6.77 17.79 3.97
N ILE A 275 6.56 16.80 3.11
CA ILE A 275 6.79 16.88 1.67
C ILE A 275 5.44 16.83 0.97
N HIS A 276 5.06 17.89 0.27
CA HIS A 276 3.76 17.94 -0.39
C HIS A 276 3.83 18.60 -1.77
N HIS A 277 2.84 18.31 -2.60
CA HIS A 277 2.71 18.96 -3.90
C HIS A 277 2.52 20.46 -3.75
N LYS A 278 3.21 21.21 -4.61
CA LYS A 278 2.93 22.60 -4.92
C LYS A 278 2.63 22.67 -6.40
N ARG A 279 1.53 23.35 -6.75
CA ARG A 279 1.20 23.60 -8.15
C ARG A 279 2.26 24.55 -8.73
N ASP A 280 2.92 24.11 -9.78
CA ASP A 280 3.85 24.93 -10.56
C ASP A 280 3.18 25.26 -11.90
N LEU A 281 3.16 26.54 -12.27
CA LEU A 281 2.47 27.01 -13.47
C LEU A 281 3.19 26.63 -14.78
N LYS A 282 4.47 26.25 -14.72
CA LYS A 282 5.30 25.90 -15.87
C LYS A 282 5.51 24.39 -16.01
N THR A 283 5.71 23.68 -14.90
CA THR A 283 5.98 22.23 -14.89
C THR A 283 4.77 21.39 -14.45
N GLY A 284 3.68 22.04 -14.02
CA GLY A 284 2.44 21.40 -13.58
C GLY A 284 2.44 21.05 -12.09
N ILE A 285 3.39 20.21 -11.66
CA ILE A 285 3.49 19.72 -10.28
C ILE A 285 4.96 19.73 -9.85
N ASP A 286 5.27 20.40 -8.74
CA ASP A 286 6.56 20.30 -8.04
C ASP A 286 6.33 19.76 -6.61
N LEU A 287 7.38 19.27 -5.96
CA LEU A 287 7.38 18.90 -4.55
C LEU A 287 8.06 19.98 -3.71
N VAL A 288 7.49 20.25 -2.54
CA VAL A 288 8.08 21.15 -1.56
C VAL A 288 8.24 20.43 -0.25
N MET A 289 9.44 20.52 0.31
CA MET A 289 9.78 20.04 1.65
C MET A 289 9.80 21.24 2.60
N LYS A 290 9.12 21.10 3.75
CA LYS A 290 9.06 22.13 4.79
C LYS A 290 9.25 21.49 6.16
N ARG A 291 10.08 22.11 7.00
CA ARG A 291 10.18 21.76 8.41
C ARG A 291 8.90 22.22 9.13
N CYS A 292 8.28 21.35 9.90
CA CYS A 292 7.05 21.65 10.65
C CYS A 292 6.77 20.57 11.69
N THR A 293 5.91 20.86 12.67
CA THR A 293 5.36 19.84 13.57
C THR A 293 4.44 18.89 12.80
N LEU A 294 4.61 17.59 13.02
CA LEU A 294 3.77 16.53 12.47
C LEU A 294 2.80 15.99 13.55
N PRO A 295 1.62 15.47 13.17
CA PRO A 295 1.11 15.37 11.81
C PRO A 295 0.52 16.70 11.30
N VAL A 296 0.71 17.00 10.01
CA VAL A 296 -0.02 18.08 9.33
C VAL A 296 -1.39 17.56 8.94
N LEU A 297 -2.40 17.93 9.74
CA LEU A 297 -3.79 17.59 9.50
C LEU A 297 -4.50 18.72 8.74
N ARG A 298 -5.34 18.37 7.75
CA ARG A 298 -6.24 19.34 7.11
C ARG A 298 -7.43 19.62 8.02
N GLN A 299 -7.74 20.90 8.23
CA GLN A 299 -9.00 21.33 8.86
C GLN A 299 -10.23 20.96 8.01
N SER A 300 -10.07 20.88 6.67
CA SER A 300 -11.07 20.40 5.71
C SER A 300 -10.41 19.49 4.67
N GLY A 301 -10.45 18.20 4.96
CA GLY A 301 -10.28 17.10 4.01
C GLY A 301 -11.45 16.15 4.24
N PRO A 302 -11.51 14.95 3.62
CA PRO A 302 -12.51 14.01 4.09
C PRO A 302 -12.33 13.84 5.58
N HIS A 303 -13.39 14.18 6.32
CA HIS A 303 -13.41 14.00 7.74
C HIS A 303 -12.92 12.58 7.99
N PRO A 304 -12.05 12.37 8.97
CA PRO A 304 -11.89 11.04 9.51
C PRO A 304 -13.31 10.53 9.78
N LEU A 305 -13.77 9.53 9.03
CA LEU A 305 -15.10 8.95 9.23
C LEU A 305 -14.99 8.07 10.46
N LEU A 306 -14.88 8.70 11.63
CA LEU A 306 -14.62 8.10 12.94
C LEU A 306 -13.34 7.26 13.01
#